data_AF-A0A2V6WYW7-F1
#
_entry.id   AF-A0A2V6WYW7-F1
#
_cell.length_a   1.000
_cell.length_b   1.000
_cell.length_c   1.000
_cell.angle_alpha   90.00
_cell.angle_beta   90.00
_cell.angle_gamma   90.00
#
_symmetry.space_group_name_H-M   'P 1'
#
loop_
_entity.id
_entity.type
_entity.pdbx_description
1 polymer ?
#
loop_
_entity_poly.entity_id
_entity_poly.type
_entity_poly.pdbx_seq_one_letter_code
_entity_poly.pdbx_strand_id
1 'polypeptide(L)' 'MPAMGELVNEFSWSRSRDNTFQDCRRKYFYHYYGAWGGWDAAAPEDIRRLYVLKQLASRQQ' A
#
# COMPACT_ATOMS: atom_id res chain seq x y z
N MET A 1 14.18 7.63 -14.85
CA MET A 1 13.23 8.75 -14.65
C MET A 1 11.88 8.23 -15.11
N PRO A 2 10.86 8.16 -14.25
CA PRO A 2 9.53 7.72 -14.66
C PRO A 2 8.97 8.64 -15.75
N ALA A 3 8.14 8.09 -16.63
CA ALA A 3 7.49 8.89 -17.67
C ALA A 3 6.44 9.83 -17.03
N MET A 4 6.19 10.98 -17.65
CA MET A 4 5.14 11.90 -17.20
C MET A 4 3.79 11.17 -17.12
N GLY A 5 3.20 11.10 -15.92
CA GLY A 5 1.91 10.44 -15.66
C GLY A 5 2.01 9.01 -15.13
N GLU A 6 3.22 8.46 -14.97
CA GLU A 6 3.41 7.17 -14.33
C GLU A 6 3.22 7.29 -12.81
N LEU A 7 2.32 6.46 -12.24
CA LEU A 7 2.20 6.34 -10.80
C LEU A 7 3.44 5.65 -10.25
N VAL A 8 4.14 6.29 -9.32
CA VAL A 8 5.33 5.73 -8.67
C VAL A 8 5.13 5.54 -7.16
N ASN A 9 5.65 4.42 -6.63
CA ASN A 9 5.66 4.15 -5.20
C ASN A 9 7.00 4.55 -4.59
N GLU A 10 7.20 5.85 -4.40
CA GLU A 10 8.43 6.34 -3.82
C GLU A 10 8.46 6.15 -2.31
N PHE A 11 9.67 5.94 -1.78
CA PHE A 11 9.87 5.95 -0.35
C PHE A 11 9.45 7.31 0.22
N SER A 12 8.67 7.28 1.29
CA SER A 12 8.24 8.47 2.00
C SER A 12 8.27 8.20 3.49
N TRP A 13 8.71 9.20 4.24
CA TRP A 13 8.90 9.14 5.68
C TRP A 13 7.97 10.12 6.40
N SER A 14 7.44 9.68 7.54
CA SER A 14 6.75 10.52 8.51
C SER A 14 6.91 9.90 9.90
N ARG A 15 6.66 10.67 10.96
CA ARG A 15 6.70 10.14 12.33
C ARG A 15 5.72 8.98 12.54
N SER A 16 4.53 9.01 11.93
CA SER A 16 3.55 7.93 12.01
C SER A 16 3.99 6.67 11.24
N ARG A 17 4.61 6.85 10.07
CA ARG A 17 5.22 5.78 9.27
C ARG A 17 6.35 5.10 10.04
N ASP A 18 7.22 5.89 10.66
CA ASP A 18 8.31 5.41 11.51
C ASP A 18 7.77 4.61 12.71
N ASN A 19 6.81 5.15 13.47
CA ASN A 19 6.18 4.43 14.58
C ASN A 19 5.58 3.08 14.13
N THR A 20 4.90 3.05 12.97
CA THR A 20 4.32 1.81 12.43
C THR A 20 5.41 0.80 12.03
N PHE A 21 6.53 1.29 11.48
CA PHE A 21 7.68 0.46 11.14
C PHE A 21 8.35 -0.16 12.37
N GLN A 22 8.51 0.64 13.44
CA GLN A 22 9.07 0.17 14.71
C GLN A 22 8.14 -0.81 15.43
N ASP A 23 6.82 -0.60 15.36
CA ASP A 23 5.79 -1.51 15.89
C ASP A 23 5.81 -2.87 15.17
N CYS A 24 5.66 -2.86 13.84
CA CYS A 24 5.71 -4.08 13.04
C CYS A 24 6.06 -3.78 11.58
N ARG A 25 7.23 -4.25 11.13
CA ARG A 25 7.72 -4.07 9.76
C ARG A 25 6.78 -4.66 8.71
N ARG A 26 6.15 -5.81 9.00
CA ARG A 26 5.18 -6.46 8.09
C ARG A 26 3.90 -5.62 7.95
N LYS A 27 3.40 -5.06 9.05
CA LYS A 27 2.26 -4.14 9.05
C LYS A 27 2.59 -2.89 8.25
N TYR A 28 3.74 -2.26 8.49
CA TYR A 28 4.22 -1.12 7.70
C TYR A 28 4.23 -1.43 6.20
N PHE A 29 4.82 -2.56 5.82
CA PHE A 29 4.88 -2.97 4.43
C PHE A 29 3.49 -3.07 3.81
N TYR A 30 2.56 -3.84 4.41
CA TYR A 30 1.21 -3.98 3.84
C TYR A 30 0.42 -2.68 3.82
N HIS A 31 0.61 -1.81 4.80
CA HIS A 31 -0.15 -0.56 4.89
C HIS A 31 0.28 0.46 3.81
N TYR A 32 1.58 0.56 3.55
CA TYR A 32 2.14 1.61 2.67
C TYR A 32 2.57 1.11 1.29
N TYR A 33 3.04 -0.13 1.16
CA TYR A 33 3.71 -0.61 -0.05
C TYR A 33 3.07 -1.85 -0.68
N GLY A 34 2.66 -2.84 0.12
CA GLY A 34 2.28 -4.17 -0.38
C GLY A 34 1.02 -4.20 -1.26
N ALA A 35 0.13 -3.22 -1.12
CA ALA A 35 -1.08 -3.11 -1.94
C ALA A 35 -0.86 -2.32 -3.26
N TRP A 36 0.36 -1.83 -3.51
CA TRP A 36 0.65 -1.01 -4.69
C TRP A 36 0.49 -1.81 -5.99
N GLY A 37 -0.12 -1.20 -7.00
CA GLY A 37 -0.44 -1.85 -8.26
C GLY A 37 -1.68 -2.75 -8.21
N GLY A 38 -2.28 -3.00 -7.04
CA GLY A 38 -3.43 -3.90 -6.92
C GLY A 38 -4.75 -3.37 -7.51
N TRP A 39 -4.78 -2.14 -8.01
CA TRP A 39 -5.88 -1.60 -8.82
C TRP A 39 -5.87 -2.11 -10.27
N ASP A 40 -4.74 -2.61 -10.75
CA ASP A 40 -4.59 -3.10 -12.12
C ASP A 40 -5.36 -4.42 -12.30
N ALA A 41 -6.06 -4.56 -13.43
CA ALA A 41 -6.82 -5.77 -13.75
C ALA A 41 -5.92 -7.01 -13.90
N ALA A 42 -4.67 -6.83 -14.33
CA ALA A 42 -3.64 -7.86 -14.44
C ALA A 42 -2.79 -8.02 -13.18
N ALA A 43 -3.11 -7.33 -12.08
CA ALA A 43 -2.37 -7.46 -10.83
C ALA A 43 -2.34 -8.91 -10.33
N PRO A 44 -1.19 -9.38 -9.81
CA PRO A 44 -1.09 -10.67 -9.13
C PRO A 44 -2.14 -10.85 -8.04
N GLU A 45 -2.59 -12.08 -7.83
CA GLU A 45 -3.72 -12.37 -6.93
C GLU A 45 -3.47 -11.90 -5.48
N ASP A 46 -2.24 -12.06 -4.99
CA ASP A 46 -1.82 -11.62 -3.67
C ASP A 46 -1.82 -10.09 -3.52
N ILE A 47 -1.34 -9.36 -4.52
CA ILE A 47 -1.35 -7.89 -4.54
C ILE A 47 -2.79 -7.36 -4.65
N ARG A 48 -3.62 -7.97 -5.50
CA ARG A 48 -5.05 -7.66 -5.61
C ARG A 48 -5.76 -7.86 -4.27
N ARG A 49 -5.50 -8.98 -3.60
CA ARG A 49 -6.05 -9.27 -2.27
C ARG A 49 -5.65 -8.20 -1.26
N LEU A 50 -4.38 -7.81 -1.21
CA LEU A 50 -3.91 -6.73 -0.33
C LEU A 50 -4.63 -5.40 -0.62
N TYR A 51 -4.82 -5.06 -1.89
CA TYR A 51 -5.53 -3.85 -2.30
C TYR A 51 -6.99 -3.86 -1.87
N VAL A 52 -7.73 -4.94 -2.13
CA VAL A 52 -9.12 -5.08 -1.70
C VAL A 52 -9.22 -4.97 -0.18
N LEU A 53 -8.41 -5.72 0.56
CA LEU A 53 -8.43 -5.71 2.03
C LEU A 53 -8.13 -4.32 2.61
N LYS A 54 -7.23 -3.55 1.99
CA LYS A 54 -6.91 -2.18 2.39
C LYS A 54 -8.09 -1.21 2.21
N GLN A 55 -8.94 -1.45 1.21
CA GLN A 55 -10.09 -0.59 0.88
C GLN A 55 -11.39 -1.00 1.57
N LEU A 56 -11.39 -2.10 2.32
CA LEU A 56 -12.55 -2.52 3.11
C LEU A 56 -12.79 -1.52 4.24
N ALA A 57 -13.65 -0.53 3.98
CA ALA A 57 -14.24 0.28 5.05
C ALA A 57 -15.35 -0.52 5.73
N SER A 58 -15.30 -0.62 7.05
CA SER A 58 -16.44 -1.09 7.84
C SER A 58 -17.63 -0.17 7.60
N ARG A 59 -18.82 -0.74 7.32
CA ARG A 59 -20.09 -0.03 7.05
C ARG A 59 -20.57 0.97 8.12
N GLN A 60 -19.81 1.18 9.19
CA GLN A 60 -20.15 2.03 10.35
C GLN A 60 -19.19 3.22 10.51
N GLN A 61 -18.64 3.75 9.42
CA GLN A 61 -17.92 5.03 9.44
C GLN A 61 -18.88 6.18 9.12
#